data_AF-A0A7W0W2M1-F1
#
_entry.id   AF-A0A7W0W2M1-F1
#
_cell.length_a   1.000
_cell.length_b   1.000
_cell.length_c   1.000
_cell.angle_alpha   90.00
_cell.angle_beta   90.00
_cell.angle_gamma   90.00
#
_symmetry.space_group_name_H-M   'P 1'
#
loop_
_entity.id
_entity.type
_entity.pdbx_description
1 polymer ?
#
loop_
_entity_poly.entity_id
_entity_poly.type
_entity_poly.pdbx_seq_one_letter_code
_entity_poly.pdbx_strand_id
1 'polypeptide(L)'
;MTAATSQAIEARRIERVLLIVNPASRRGARIRTRALKAFADAGVDCDEMITDAPGHAAVLARSHGHKYGAVFTLGGDGTVMEVLGALAPNGPPVGILAGGTGNVVARTLRIPLNPKKAVPQLLGGDEARIDLGR
;
A
#
# COMPACT_ATOMS: atom_id res chain seq x y z
N MET A 1 -33.20 -23.25 -7.67
CA MET A 1 -32.34 -22.39 -8.50
C MET A 1 -32.16 -21.08 -7.76
N THR A 2 -31.08 -20.94 -7.00
CA THR A 2 -30.76 -19.70 -6.28
C THR A 2 -29.51 -19.15 -6.93
N ALA A 3 -29.66 -18.07 -7.68
CA ALA A 3 -28.55 -17.39 -8.33
C ALA A 3 -27.64 -16.82 -7.23
N ALA A 4 -26.43 -17.37 -7.11
CA ALA A 4 -25.35 -16.70 -6.41
C ALA A 4 -25.01 -15.46 -7.25
N THR A 5 -25.47 -14.30 -6.80
CA THR A 5 -25.09 -13.03 -7.39
C THR A 5 -23.61 -12.80 -7.08
N SER A 6 -22.73 -13.30 -7.96
CA SER A 6 -21.37 -12.80 -8.07
C SER A 6 -21.49 -11.35 -8.50
N GLN A 7 -21.53 -10.45 -7.53
CA GLN A 7 -21.20 -9.05 -7.79
C GLN A 7 -19.74 -9.05 -8.23
N ALA A 8 -19.53 -8.95 -9.54
CA ALA A 8 -18.26 -8.50 -10.06
C ALA A 8 -17.94 -7.20 -9.32
N ILE A 9 -16.83 -7.19 -8.58
CA ILE A 9 -16.35 -5.98 -7.91
C ILE A 9 -16.09 -5.00 -9.04
N GLU A 10 -16.99 -4.03 -9.19
CA GLU A 10 -16.84 -2.96 -10.16
C GLU A 10 -15.49 -2.30 -9.88
N ALA A 11 -14.58 -2.35 -10.86
CA ALA A 11 -13.19 -1.96 -10.66
C ALA A 11 -13.14 -0.53 -10.10
N ARG A 12 -12.88 -0.42 -8.79
CA ARG A 12 -12.85 0.87 -8.12
C ARG A 12 -11.71 1.67 -8.73
N ARG A 13 -12.05 2.78 -9.41
CA ARG A 13 -11.02 3.67 -9.93
C ARG A 13 -10.34 4.37 -8.76
N ILE A 14 -9.08 4.05 -8.52
CA ILE A 14 -8.25 4.71 -7.50
C ILE A 14 -7.70 6.00 -8.12
N GLU A 15 -8.32 7.13 -7.79
CA GLU A 15 -7.92 8.44 -8.35
C GLU A 15 -6.89 9.16 -7.46
N ARG A 16 -6.92 8.91 -6.14
CA ARG A 16 -6.00 9.50 -5.17
C ARG A 16 -5.60 8.52 -4.07
N VAL A 17 -4.31 8.53 -3.71
CA VAL A 17 -3.70 7.62 -2.73
C VAL A 17 -2.88 8.37 -1.69
N LEU A 18 -2.69 7.74 -0.54
CA LEU A 18 -1.72 8.15 0.46
C LEU A 18 -0.53 7.19 0.44
N LEU A 19 0.68 7.71 0.24
CA LEU A 19 1.93 6.98 0.38
C LEU A 19 2.57 7.26 1.76
N ILE A 20 2.57 6.25 2.63
CA ILE A 20 3.28 6.30 3.92
C ILE A 20 4.72 5.81 3.70
N VAL A 21 5.68 6.70 3.88
CA VAL A 21 7.11 6.45 3.61
C VAL A 21 7.86 6.27 4.93
N ASN A 22 8.52 5.12 5.08
CA ASN A 22 9.53 4.91 6.11
C ASN A 22 10.93 5.18 5.54
N PRO A 23 11.52 6.37 5.76
CA PRO A 23 12.82 6.72 5.19
C PRO A 23 13.97 5.92 5.82
N ALA A 24 13.80 5.45 7.06
CA ALA A 24 14.78 4.65 7.79
C ALA A 24 14.86 3.19 7.28
N SER A 25 13.92 2.77 6.41
CA SER A 25 14.00 1.46 5.79
C SER A 25 15.18 1.38 4.80
N ARG A 26 15.69 0.16 4.56
CA ARG A 26 16.91 -0.08 3.76
C ARG A 26 17.00 0.68 2.42
N ARG A 27 15.86 0.86 1.76
CA ARG A 27 15.74 1.53 0.45
C ARG A 27 14.68 2.64 0.43
N GLY A 28 13.97 2.90 1.53
CA GLY A 28 12.78 3.75 1.58
C GLY A 28 13.05 5.15 1.03
N ALA A 29 14.02 5.85 1.60
CA ALA A 29 14.44 7.18 1.11
C ALA A 29 14.93 7.14 -0.35
N ARG A 30 15.70 6.11 -0.73
CA ARG A 30 16.33 6.00 -2.05
C ARG A 30 15.33 5.79 -3.19
N ILE A 31 14.22 5.11 -2.95
CA ILE A 31 13.25 4.77 -4.01
C ILE A 31 11.98 5.62 -3.96
N ARG A 32 11.85 6.53 -2.98
CA ARG A 32 10.72 7.46 -2.82
C ARG A 32 10.41 8.24 -4.09
N THR A 33 11.38 8.95 -4.66
CA THR A 33 11.18 9.72 -5.91
C THR A 33 10.72 8.84 -7.07
N ARG A 34 11.20 7.59 -7.15
CA ARG A 34 10.77 6.65 -8.19
C ARG A 34 9.34 6.15 -7.96
N ALA A 35 8.91 6.01 -6.71
CA ALA A 35 7.54 5.67 -6.37
C ALA A 35 6.58 6.82 -6.72
N LEU A 36 6.89 8.05 -6.30
CA LEU A 36 6.09 9.24 -6.63
C LEU A 36 5.97 9.41 -8.16
N LYS A 37 7.08 9.27 -8.88
CA LYS A 37 7.05 9.32 -10.35
C LYS A 37 6.17 8.21 -10.94
N ALA A 38 6.17 7.00 -10.37
CA ALA A 38 5.35 5.91 -10.89
C ALA A 38 3.84 6.17 -10.70
N PHE A 39 3.42 6.85 -9.63
CA PHE A 39 2.03 7.29 -9.47
C PHE A 39 1.66 8.39 -10.47
N ALA A 40 2.54 9.39 -10.64
CA ALA A 40 2.34 10.45 -11.63
C ALA A 40 2.24 9.89 -13.06
N ASP A 41 3.13 8.95 -13.43
CA ASP A 41 3.11 8.28 -14.74
C ASP A 41 1.83 7.42 -14.93
N ALA A 42 1.18 7.00 -13.83
CA ALA A 42 -0.09 6.27 -13.85
C ALA A 42 -1.32 7.19 -13.80
N GLY A 43 -1.14 8.52 -13.71
CA GLY A 43 -2.23 9.49 -13.63
C GLY A 43 -3.02 9.47 -12.32
N VAL A 44 -2.37 9.07 -11.21
CA VAL A 44 -2.98 9.00 -9.87
C VAL A 44 -2.34 10.03 -8.95
N ASP A 45 -3.16 10.81 -8.28
CA ASP A 45 -2.70 11.78 -7.29
C ASP A 45 -2.14 11.06 -6.06
N CYS A 46 -0.92 11.42 -5.66
CA CYS A 46 -0.21 10.77 -4.56
C CYS A 46 0.20 11.80 -3.52
N ASP A 47 -0.50 11.81 -2.39
CA ASP A 47 -0.03 12.50 -1.20
C ASP A 47 0.99 11.61 -0.49
N GLU A 48 1.99 12.21 0.15
CA GLU A 48 2.98 11.47 0.93
C GLU A 48 3.05 11.93 2.38
N MET A 49 3.25 10.97 3.28
CA MET A 49 3.52 11.24 4.69
C MET A 49 4.72 10.41 5.13
N ILE A 50 5.66 11.06 5.80
CA ILE A 50 6.93 10.46 6.22
C ILE A 50 6.81 10.06 7.69
N THR A 51 7.25 8.85 8.01
CA THR A 51 7.31 8.38 9.40
C THR A 51 8.58 8.86 10.10
N ASP A 52 8.44 9.35 11.32
CA ASP A 52 9.57 9.81 12.14
C ASP A 52 10.09 8.78 13.16
N ALA A 53 9.31 7.75 13.48
CA ALA A 53 9.66 6.74 14.49
C ALA A 53 8.93 5.41 14.24
N PRO A 54 9.39 4.29 14.84
CA PRO A 54 8.64 3.04 14.88
C PRO A 54 7.21 3.24 15.41
N GLY A 55 6.22 2.57 14.82
CA GLY A 55 4.80 2.73 15.16
C GLY A 55 4.11 3.95 14.53
N HIS A 56 4.86 4.91 13.99
CA HIS A 56 4.27 6.13 13.40
C HIS A 56 3.49 5.82 12.11
N ALA A 57 3.84 4.77 11.36
CA ALA A 57 3.08 4.40 10.15
C ALA A 57 1.62 4.04 10.51
N ALA A 58 1.42 3.36 11.64
CA ALA A 58 0.09 3.01 12.13
C ALA A 58 -0.73 4.25 12.53
N VAL A 59 -0.08 5.26 13.13
CA VAL A 59 -0.72 6.54 13.50
C VAL A 59 -1.15 7.30 12.25
N LEU A 60 -0.27 7.43 11.25
CA LEU A 60 -0.59 8.11 9.99
C LEU A 60 -1.74 7.40 9.25
N ALA A 61 -1.69 6.07 9.19
CA ALA A 61 -2.73 5.26 8.55
C ALA A 61 -4.09 5.43 9.22
N ARG A 62 -4.19 5.35 10.55
CA ARG A 62 -5.45 5.57 11.28
C ARG A 62 -6.02 6.97 11.06
N SER A 63 -5.18 8.00 11.14
CA SER A 63 -5.62 9.40 11.09
C SER A 63 -6.01 9.87 9.69
N HIS A 64 -5.41 9.31 8.65
CA HIS A 64 -5.55 9.83 7.29
C HIS A 64 -6.05 8.81 6.27
N GLY A 65 -5.81 7.51 6.48
CA GLY A 65 -6.01 6.48 5.45
C GLY A 65 -7.42 6.45 4.86
N HIS A 66 -8.46 6.59 5.69
CA HIS A 66 -9.86 6.59 5.26
C HIS A 66 -10.26 7.76 4.34
N LYS A 67 -9.39 8.77 4.17
CA LYS A 67 -9.61 9.90 3.27
C LYS A 67 -9.18 9.60 1.81
N TYR A 68 -8.59 8.44 1.56
CA TYR A 68 -7.99 8.06 0.28
C TYR A 68 -8.65 6.81 -0.30
N GLY A 69 -8.52 6.62 -1.62
CA GLY A 69 -8.99 5.42 -2.30
C GLY A 69 -8.16 4.18 -1.98
N ALA A 70 -6.87 4.37 -1.68
CA ALA A 70 -5.95 3.34 -1.23
C ALA A 70 -4.81 3.96 -0.40
N VAL A 71 -4.21 3.15 0.48
CA VAL A 71 -3.00 3.50 1.23
C VAL A 71 -1.85 2.66 0.73
N PHE A 72 -0.75 3.29 0.34
CA PHE A 72 0.47 2.61 -0.08
C PHE A 72 1.53 2.74 1.01
N THR A 73 2.27 1.65 1.22
CA THR A 73 3.44 1.64 2.10
C THR A 73 4.70 1.70 1.27
N LEU A 74 5.69 2.48 1.70
CA LEU A 74 7.06 2.42 1.21
C LEU A 74 8.01 2.19 2.39
N GLY A 75 8.32 0.93 2.65
CA GLY A 75 9.07 0.53 3.84
C GLY A 75 9.41 -0.97 3.86
N GLY A 76 9.82 -1.48 5.02
CA GLY A 76 9.98 -2.92 5.24
C GLY A 76 8.70 -3.59 5.71
N ASP A 77 8.79 -4.89 6.00
CA ASP A 77 7.65 -5.69 6.46
C ASP A 77 7.00 -5.12 7.75
N GLY A 78 7.80 -4.57 8.68
CA GLY A 78 7.26 -3.89 9.87
C GLY A 78 6.35 -2.70 9.54
N THR A 79 6.73 -1.87 8.56
CA THR A 79 5.89 -0.75 8.09
C THR A 79 4.60 -1.25 7.45
N VAL A 80 4.67 -2.36 6.69
CA VAL A 80 3.48 -3.00 6.12
C VAL A 80 2.53 -3.47 7.21
N MET A 81 3.05 -4.16 8.23
CA MET A 81 2.22 -4.68 9.34
C MET A 81 1.62 -3.57 10.19
N GLU A 82 2.37 -2.49 10.45
CA GLU A 82 1.84 -1.31 11.15
C GLU A 82 0.63 -0.70 10.44
N VAL A 83 0.70 -0.56 9.11
CA VAL A 83 -0.39 0.01 8.30
C VAL A 83 -1.56 -0.94 8.17
N LEU A 84 -1.31 -2.24 7.90
CA LEU A 84 -2.37 -3.24 7.82
C LEU A 84 -3.13 -3.37 9.14
N GLY A 85 -2.42 -3.46 10.27
CA GLY A 85 -3.03 -3.56 11.60
C GLY A 85 -3.79 -2.30 12.01
N ALA A 86 -3.37 -1.12 11.51
CA ALA A 86 -4.05 0.15 11.74
C ALA A 86 -5.38 0.29 10.98
N LEU A 87 -5.47 -0.33 9.80
CA LEU A 87 -6.61 -0.19 8.89
C LEU A 87 -7.57 -1.38 8.93
N ALA A 88 -7.13 -2.55 9.41
CA ALA A 88 -7.98 -3.71 9.53
C ALA A 88 -9.09 -3.52 10.60
N PRO A 89 -10.28 -4.15 10.42
CA PRO A 89 -10.69 -4.92 9.24
C PRO A 89 -11.34 -4.05 8.14
N ASN A 90 -11.67 -2.79 8.43
CA ASN A 90 -12.59 -1.98 7.61
C ASN A 90 -11.91 -0.75 6.95
N GLY A 91 -10.67 -0.91 6.51
CA GLY A 91 -9.88 0.16 5.90
C GLY A 91 -9.90 0.14 4.37
N PRO A 92 -9.33 1.18 3.73
CA PRO A 92 -9.06 1.14 2.30
C PRO A 92 -8.04 0.04 1.96
N PRO A 93 -7.99 -0.42 0.71
CA PRO A 93 -6.98 -1.38 0.26
C PRO A 93 -5.56 -0.84 0.48
N VAL A 94 -4.64 -1.76 0.78
CA VAL A 94 -3.24 -1.44 1.08
C VAL A 94 -2.30 -1.93 -0.02
N GLY A 95 -1.63 -0.99 -0.69
CA GLY A 95 -0.55 -1.27 -1.64
C GLY A 95 0.82 -1.36 -0.96
N ILE A 96 1.69 -2.25 -1.44
CA ILE A 96 3.00 -2.50 -0.83
C ILE A 96 4.13 -2.16 -1.80
N LEU A 97 4.95 -1.17 -1.45
CA LEU A 97 6.20 -0.84 -2.16
C LEU A 97 7.41 -1.25 -1.30
N ALA A 98 8.16 -2.22 -1.82
CA ALA A 98 9.24 -2.89 -1.11
C ALA A 98 10.48 -2.01 -0.84
N GLY A 99 10.55 -1.41 0.35
CA GLY A 99 11.66 -0.60 0.84
C GLY A 99 12.58 -1.29 1.86
N GLY A 100 12.29 -2.52 2.29
CA GLY A 100 13.04 -3.26 3.31
C GLY A 100 14.08 -4.24 2.76
N THR A 101 14.64 -5.07 3.65
CA THR A 101 15.62 -6.12 3.32
C THR A 101 14.92 -7.40 2.85
N GLY A 102 14.03 -7.97 3.67
CA GLY A 102 13.28 -9.19 3.35
C GLY A 102 12.18 -8.95 2.31
N ASN A 103 11.27 -8.02 2.60
CA ASN A 103 10.07 -7.74 1.81
C ASN A 103 9.24 -9.03 1.61
N VAL A 104 9.10 -9.80 2.68
CA VAL A 104 8.41 -11.10 2.68
C VAL A 104 7.00 -10.93 2.15
N VAL A 105 6.24 -9.93 2.64
CA VAL A 105 4.84 -9.74 2.23
C VAL A 105 4.75 -9.46 0.73
N ALA A 106 5.58 -8.53 0.22
CA ALA A 106 5.60 -8.21 -1.20
C ALA A 106 5.96 -9.42 -2.08
N ARG A 107 6.92 -10.24 -1.63
CA ARG A 107 7.34 -11.45 -2.37
C ARG A 107 6.26 -12.53 -2.38
N THR A 108 5.62 -12.78 -1.24
CA THR A 108 4.55 -13.77 -1.11
C THR A 108 3.37 -13.41 -2.03
N LEU A 109 3.02 -12.12 -2.09
CA LEU A 109 1.97 -11.60 -2.96
C LEU A 109 2.43 -11.36 -4.41
N ARG A 110 3.68 -11.75 -4.75
CA ARG A 110 4.28 -11.58 -6.08
C ARG A 110 4.24 -10.14 -6.61
N ILE A 111 4.30 -9.17 -5.69
CA ILE A 111 4.39 -7.75 -6.00
C ILE A 111 5.81 -7.45 -6.48
N PRO A 112 5.99 -6.80 -7.65
CA PRO A 112 7.30 -6.40 -8.13
C PRO A 112 8.04 -5.50 -7.13
N LEU A 113 9.34 -5.71 -6.96
CA LEU A 113 10.13 -4.88 -6.03
C LEU A 113 10.51 -3.50 -6.61
N ASN A 114 10.24 -3.27 -7.89
CA ASN A 114 10.48 -2.01 -8.56
C ASN A 114 9.18 -1.19 -8.58
N PRO A 115 9.13 0.01 -7.96
CA PRO A 115 7.92 0.83 -7.92
C PRO A 115 7.30 1.11 -9.29
N LYS A 116 8.11 1.27 -10.34
CA LYS A 116 7.62 1.48 -11.72
C LYS A 116 6.79 0.32 -12.26
N LYS A 117 7.00 -0.89 -11.75
CA LYS A 117 6.21 -2.09 -12.10
C LYS A 117 5.10 -2.35 -11.08
N ALA A 118 5.39 -2.10 -9.80
CA ALA A 118 4.47 -2.37 -8.70
C ALA A 118 3.23 -1.46 -8.73
N VAL A 119 3.43 -0.14 -8.90
CA VAL A 119 2.34 0.84 -8.86
C VAL A 119 1.22 0.54 -9.86
N PRO A 120 1.48 0.37 -11.18
CA PRO A 120 0.39 0.09 -12.13
C PRO A 120 -0.29 -1.26 -11.84
N GLN A 121 0.45 -2.27 -11.40
CA GLN A 121 -0.12 -3.57 -11.02
C GLN A 121 -1.03 -3.46 -9.78
N LEU A 122 -0.64 -2.66 -8.79
CA LEU A 122 -1.39 -2.49 -7.55
C LEU A 122 -2.61 -1.57 -7.73
N LEU A 123 -2.57 -0.63 -8.67
CA LEU A 123 -3.70 0.25 -8.96
C LEU A 123 -4.82 -0.43 -9.76
N GLY A 124 -4.49 -1.46 -10.55
CA GLY A 124 -5.45 -2.18 -11.39
C GLY A 124 -5.61 -3.67 -11.05
N GLY A 125 -4.99 -4.14 -9.96
CA GLY A 125 -4.95 -5.56 -9.60
C GLY A 125 -6.05 -5.99 -8.62
N ASP A 126 -6.20 -7.31 -8.48
CA ASP A 126 -7.14 -7.91 -7.54
C ASP A 126 -6.70 -7.73 -6.08
N GLU A 127 -7.67 -7.58 -5.19
CA GLU A 127 -7.43 -7.50 -3.75
C GLU A 127 -7.18 -8.89 -3.14
N ALA A 128 -6.11 -9.02 -2.36
CA ALA A 128 -5.84 -10.20 -1.56
C ALA A 128 -6.15 -9.93 -0.08
N ARG A 129 -6.85 -10.86 0.59
CA ARG A 129 -7.05 -10.81 2.05
C ARG A 129 -5.90 -11.52 2.75
N ILE A 130 -5.35 -10.88 3.78
CA ILE A 130 -4.23 -11.38 4.58
C ILE A 130 -4.71 -11.53 6.02
N ASP A 131 -4.47 -12.69 6.63
CA ASP A 131 -4.64 -12.88 8.07
C ASP A 131 -3.49 -12.20 8.81
N LEU A 132 -3.82 -11.40 9.83
CA LEU A 132 -2.83 -10.61 10.55
C LEU A 132 -2.19 -11.32 11.74
N GLY A 133 -2.66 -12.51 12.13
CA GLY A 133 -2.11 -13.28 13.27
C GLY A 133 -2.15 -12.48 14.58
N ARG A 134 -3.11 -12.78 15.45
CA ARG A 134 -3.23 -12.07 16.73
C ARG A 134 -2.11 -12.39 17.72
#